data_AF-A0A8J2WQB7-F1
#
_entry.id   AF-A0A8J2WQB7-F1
#
_cell.length_a   1.000
_cell.length_b   1.000
_cell.length_c   1.000
_cell.angle_alpha   90.00
_cell.angle_beta   90.00
_cell.angle_gamma   90.00
#
_symmetry.space_group_name_H-M   'P 1'
#
loop_
_entity.id
_entity.type
_entity.pdbx_description
1 polymer ?
#
loop_
_entity_poly.entity_id
_entity_poly.type
_entity_poly.pdbx_seq_one_letter_code
_entity_poly.pdbx_strand_id
1 'polypeptide(L)'
;MSSVIGIVVVILFILYVVLPLIFRYSSAFQRQLVFLPYTISLRWPNSLTYNQPELHGLSGARNFYMATEPKVTVGVWHILPQNLTSQSFKTYEESLASENPIILYLHGNSGSRATGHRLELYKLLKSLNYHVISIDYRGFADSSNVVMSENGAVNDATRAYQYIRKYSGKSKVIVWGHSLGTAVGIKMVAQLSAVNQAPDGLILESPFNNIRDVFRNHPLTILYRPLSVVDRFFTERLPSNNVAFDSDVHIAGVECPTLILHARDDPIVPVCLTKKLYEAGLKSRPSKWSPLQIIEFHEDLKCAHEYICRVPQLPSIIQEFLDAAG
;
A
#
# COMPACT_ATOMS: atom_id res chain seq x y z
N MET A 1 22.51 -42.75 4.75
CA MET A 1 22.95 -41.97 3.57
C MET A 1 21.88 -41.98 2.45
N SER A 2 21.37 -43.15 2.05
CA SER A 2 20.30 -43.28 1.03
C SER A 2 19.00 -42.51 1.36
N SER A 3 18.52 -42.55 2.61
CA SER A 3 17.29 -41.86 3.01
C SER A 3 17.40 -40.33 2.98
N VAL A 4 18.58 -39.78 3.25
CA VAL A 4 18.82 -38.32 3.23
C VAL A 4 18.83 -37.80 1.79
N ILE A 5 19.46 -38.54 0.88
CA ILE A 5 19.47 -38.21 -0.55
C ILE A 5 18.03 -38.25 -1.11
N GLY A 6 17.25 -39.27 -0.74
CA GLY A 6 15.84 -39.36 -1.13
C GLY A 6 15.02 -38.15 -0.66
N ILE A 7 15.18 -37.72 0.59
CA ILE A 7 14.51 -36.54 1.14
C ILE A 7 14.91 -35.27 0.37
N VAL A 8 16.21 -35.09 0.09
CA VAL A 8 16.70 -33.93 -0.65
C VAL A 8 16.12 -33.90 -2.07
N VAL A 9 16.06 -35.03 -2.76
CA VAL A 9 15.47 -35.12 -4.11
C VAL A 9 13.99 -34.76 -4.09
N VAL A 10 13.23 -35.24 -3.10
CA VAL A 10 11.80 -34.91 -2.95
C VAL A 10 11.61 -33.41 -2.70
N ILE A 11 12.43 -32.81 -1.82
CA ILE A 11 12.38 -31.36 -1.56
C ILE A 11 12.68 -30.58 -2.83
N LEU A 12 13.73 -30.94 -3.57
CA LEU A 12 14.07 -30.28 -4.83
C LEU A 12 12.96 -30.45 -5.87
N PHE A 13 12.33 -31.62 -5.97
CA PHE A 13 11.20 -31.82 -6.87
C PHE A 13 10.00 -30.94 -6.51
N ILE A 14 9.67 -30.82 -5.22
CA ILE A 14 8.59 -29.94 -4.77
C ILE A 14 8.92 -28.48 -5.09
N LEU A 15 10.13 -28.02 -4.79
CA LEU A 15 10.56 -26.64 -5.01
C LEU A 15 10.64 -26.28 -6.49
N TYR A 16 11.24 -27.13 -7.32
CA TYR A 16 11.53 -26.80 -8.72
C TYR A 16 10.47 -27.25 -9.73
N VAL A 17 9.55 -28.14 -9.35
CA VAL A 17 8.50 -28.65 -10.26
C VAL A 17 7.11 -28.36 -9.71
N VAL A 18 6.79 -28.85 -8.52
CA VAL A 18 5.41 -28.77 -7.99
C VAL A 18 5.01 -27.32 -7.70
N LEU A 19 5.84 -26.57 -6.98
CA LEU A 19 5.52 -25.19 -6.58
C LEU A 19 5.37 -24.23 -7.79
N PRO A 20 6.28 -24.21 -8.79
CA PRO A 20 6.09 -23.41 -10.00
C PRO A 20 4.83 -23.79 -10.79
N LEU A 21 4.48 -25.08 -10.85
CA LEU A 21 3.24 -25.53 -11.51
C LEU A 21 1.99 -25.07 -10.75
N ILE A 22 1.97 -25.23 -9.43
CA ILE A 22 0.88 -24.71 -8.59
C ILE A 22 0.73 -23.20 -8.81
N PHE A 23 1.84 -22.45 -8.77
CA PHE A 23 1.81 -21.02 -9.02
C PHE A 23 1.25 -20.68 -10.41
N ARG A 24 1.74 -21.32 -11.47
CA ARG A 24 1.29 -21.03 -12.84
C ARG A 24 -0.20 -21.29 -13.05
N TYR A 25 -0.72 -22.39 -12.49
CA TYR A 25 -2.07 -22.88 -12.79
C TYR A 25 -3.13 -22.54 -11.73
N SER A 26 -2.74 -22.07 -10.54
CA SER A 26 -3.68 -21.67 -9.48
C SER A 26 -3.73 -20.14 -9.33
N SER A 27 -4.78 -19.54 -9.89
CA SER A 27 -5.08 -18.11 -9.73
C SER A 27 -5.28 -17.71 -8.26
N ALA A 28 -5.90 -18.59 -7.47
CA ALA A 28 -6.08 -18.38 -6.04
C ALA A 28 -4.73 -18.31 -5.30
N PHE A 29 -3.79 -19.21 -5.63
CA PHE A 29 -2.46 -19.23 -5.02
C PHE A 29 -1.63 -17.99 -5.41
N GLN A 30 -1.68 -17.57 -6.67
CA GLN A 30 -1.04 -16.31 -7.12
C GLN A 30 -1.54 -15.11 -6.31
N ARG A 31 -2.87 -14.97 -6.19
CA ARG A 31 -3.49 -13.87 -5.41
C ARG A 31 -3.08 -13.95 -3.95
N GLN A 32 -3.09 -15.15 -3.36
CA GLN A 32 -2.69 -15.34 -1.98
C GLN A 32 -1.23 -14.94 -1.73
N LEU A 33 -0.31 -15.21 -2.67
CA LEU A 33 1.09 -14.80 -2.54
C LEU A 33 1.32 -13.31 -2.77
N VAL A 34 0.55 -12.67 -3.65
CA VAL A 34 0.66 -11.23 -3.89
C VAL A 34 0.14 -10.43 -2.69
N PHE A 35 -1.04 -10.80 -2.18
CA PHE A 35 -1.70 -10.03 -1.12
C PHE A 35 -1.34 -10.50 0.28
N LEU A 36 -1.12 -11.80 0.49
CA LEU A 36 -0.90 -12.42 1.81
C LEU A 36 -1.94 -12.04 2.88
N PRO A 37 -3.25 -12.09 2.59
CA PRO A 37 -4.28 -11.57 3.51
C PRO A 37 -4.42 -12.39 4.82
N TYR A 38 -4.04 -13.66 4.78
CA TYR A 38 -4.22 -14.62 5.87
C TYR A 38 -3.00 -14.78 6.78
N THR A 39 -1.91 -14.05 6.58
CA THR A 39 -0.71 -14.18 7.42
C THR A 39 -0.96 -13.81 8.88
N ILE A 40 -1.99 -13.02 9.18
CA ILE A 40 -2.49 -12.78 10.55
C ILE A 40 -3.32 -13.95 11.09
N SER A 41 -4.02 -14.73 10.24
CA SER A 41 -4.82 -15.86 10.72
C SER A 41 -3.98 -17.04 11.25
N LEU A 42 -2.67 -17.07 10.96
CA LEU A 42 -1.74 -18.11 11.38
C LEU A 42 -0.82 -17.70 12.56
N ARG A 43 -0.88 -16.45 13.04
CA ARG A 43 -0.16 -16.03 14.25
C ARG A 43 -1.03 -15.11 15.13
N TRP A 44 -1.38 -15.70 16.28
CA TRP A 44 -1.93 -15.12 17.52
C TRP A 44 -3.45 -15.15 17.75
N PRO A 45 -3.85 -15.56 18.97
CA PRO A 45 -5.25 -15.83 19.32
C PRO A 45 -6.00 -14.53 19.56
N ASN A 46 -7.21 -14.37 19.00
CA ASN A 46 -8.33 -13.61 19.57
C ASN A 46 -8.08 -12.19 20.19
N SER A 47 -6.97 -11.49 19.90
CA SER A 47 -6.55 -10.31 20.68
C SER A 47 -6.35 -9.00 19.89
N LEU A 48 -6.48 -9.01 18.57
CA LEU A 48 -6.46 -7.76 17.77
C LEU A 48 -7.88 -7.18 17.68
N THR A 49 -8.17 -6.28 18.61
CA THR A 49 -9.46 -5.58 18.73
C THR A 49 -9.51 -4.41 17.74
N TYR A 50 -9.89 -4.67 16.48
CA TYR A 50 -10.00 -3.61 15.46
C TYR A 50 -11.04 -2.55 15.79
N ASN A 51 -12.07 -2.91 16.55
CA ASN A 51 -13.10 -2.00 17.05
C ASN A 51 -12.62 -1.05 18.16
N GLN A 52 -11.40 -1.22 18.69
CA GLN A 52 -10.83 -0.37 19.75
C GLN A 52 -9.42 0.11 19.36
N PRO A 53 -9.29 1.02 18.39
CA PRO A 53 -7.98 1.56 17.97
C PRO A 53 -7.22 2.24 19.11
N GLU A 54 -7.90 2.69 20.17
CA GLU A 54 -7.28 3.28 21.37
C GLU A 54 -6.33 2.31 22.08
N LEU A 55 -6.61 0.99 22.07
CA LEU A 55 -5.71 -0.03 22.63
C LEU A 55 -4.37 -0.12 21.88
N HIS A 56 -4.30 0.43 20.68
CA HIS A 56 -3.07 0.52 19.87
C HIS A 56 -2.34 1.86 20.08
N GLY A 57 -2.79 2.67 21.04
CA GLY A 57 -2.25 4.00 21.35
C GLY A 57 -2.69 5.09 20.37
N LEU A 58 -3.85 4.92 19.72
CA LEU A 58 -4.44 5.89 18.81
C LEU A 58 -5.65 6.57 19.48
N SER A 59 -5.39 7.54 20.36
CA SER A 59 -6.47 8.28 21.04
C SER A 59 -7.30 9.10 20.06
N GLY A 60 -8.62 9.15 20.27
CA GLY A 60 -9.54 9.84 19.35
C GLY A 60 -9.60 9.18 17.97
N ALA A 61 -9.35 7.88 17.90
CA ALA A 61 -9.59 7.09 16.70
C ALA A 61 -10.88 6.31 16.85
N ARG A 62 -11.62 6.17 15.75
CA ARG A 62 -12.79 5.30 15.68
C ARG A 62 -12.61 4.22 14.63
N ASN A 63 -13.29 3.11 14.83
CA ASN A 63 -13.49 2.06 13.84
C ASN A 63 -14.90 2.12 13.27
N PHE A 64 -15.02 1.94 11.97
CA PHE A 64 -16.31 1.74 11.30
C PHE A 64 -16.12 0.87 10.06
N TYR A 65 -17.23 0.47 9.45
CA TYR A 65 -17.22 -0.35 8.24
C TYR A 65 -17.87 0.42 7.09
N MET A 66 -17.30 0.31 5.90
CA MET A 66 -17.78 0.98 4.70
C MET A 66 -18.15 -0.06 3.64
N ALA A 67 -19.34 0.04 3.07
CA ALA A 67 -19.74 -0.78 1.94
C ALA A 67 -19.08 -0.27 0.66
N THR A 68 -18.36 -1.15 -0.06
CA THR A 68 -17.67 -0.79 -1.31
C THR A 68 -18.34 -1.40 -2.55
N GLU A 69 -19.04 -2.52 -2.35
CA GLU A 69 -19.84 -3.25 -3.34
C GLU A 69 -21.00 -3.96 -2.62
N PRO A 70 -22.03 -4.46 -3.36
CA PRO A 70 -23.07 -5.30 -2.76
C PRO A 70 -22.44 -6.48 -2.00
N LYS A 71 -22.73 -6.58 -0.69
CA LYS A 71 -22.19 -7.60 0.23
C LYS A 71 -20.68 -7.54 0.49
N VAL A 72 -20.00 -6.45 0.09
CA VAL A 72 -18.59 -6.23 0.42
C VAL A 72 -18.47 -4.99 1.30
N THR A 73 -17.97 -5.22 2.51
CA THR A 73 -17.62 -4.19 3.48
C THR A 73 -16.14 -4.23 3.81
N VAL A 74 -15.54 -3.06 4.00
CA VAL A 74 -14.15 -2.90 4.43
C VAL A 74 -14.09 -2.23 5.79
N GLY A 75 -13.17 -2.68 6.65
CA GLY A 75 -12.87 -2.06 7.93
C GLY A 75 -12.06 -0.79 7.74
N VAL A 76 -12.43 0.26 8.46
CA VAL A 76 -11.83 1.59 8.35
C VAL A 76 -11.53 2.15 9.73
N TRP A 77 -10.33 2.70 9.89
CA TRP A 77 -9.98 3.55 11.00
C TRP A 77 -9.93 5.00 10.57
N HIS A 78 -10.56 5.86 11.37
CA HIS A 78 -10.43 7.31 11.28
C HIS A 78 -9.79 7.82 12.55
N ILE A 79 -8.57 8.31 12.42
CA ILE A 79 -7.73 8.82 13.51
C ILE A 79 -7.74 10.34 13.43
N LEU A 80 -8.16 10.99 14.51
CA LEU A 80 -8.19 12.46 14.58
C LEU A 80 -6.77 13.04 14.74
N PRO A 81 -6.52 14.25 14.22
CA PRO A 81 -5.39 15.09 14.57
C PRO A 81 -5.18 15.22 16.09
N GLN A 82 -3.95 15.47 16.53
CA GLN A 82 -3.67 15.68 17.94
C GLN A 82 -4.46 16.87 18.52
N ASN A 83 -4.50 18.01 17.83
CA ASN A 83 -5.23 19.22 18.23
C ASN A 83 -6.76 19.05 18.33
N LEU A 84 -7.34 18.03 17.68
CA LEU A 84 -8.79 17.78 17.68
C LEU A 84 -9.22 16.69 18.67
N THR A 85 -8.28 16.04 19.36
CA THR A 85 -8.58 14.85 20.20
C THR A 85 -9.49 15.16 21.39
N SER A 86 -9.41 16.39 21.92
CA SER A 86 -10.25 16.84 23.05
C SER A 86 -11.51 17.59 22.61
N GLN A 87 -11.73 17.76 21.30
CA GLN A 87 -12.90 18.45 20.78
C GLN A 87 -14.09 17.49 20.67
N SER A 88 -15.28 18.00 20.93
CA SER A 88 -16.53 17.26 20.73
C SER A 88 -17.11 17.60 19.37
N PHE A 89 -17.29 16.58 18.52
CA PHE A 89 -17.98 16.69 17.24
C PHE A 89 -19.32 15.95 17.33
N LYS A 90 -20.34 16.41 16.60
CA LYS A 90 -21.62 15.65 16.55
C LYS A 90 -21.40 14.36 15.78
N THR A 91 -20.58 14.42 14.73
CA THR A 91 -20.11 13.27 13.98
C THR A 91 -18.62 13.42 13.67
N TYR A 92 -17.89 12.32 13.62
CA TYR A 92 -16.47 12.36 13.22
C TYR A 92 -16.31 12.86 11.77
N GLU A 93 -17.30 12.66 10.91
CA GLU A 93 -17.34 13.20 9.54
C GLU A 93 -17.18 14.73 9.51
N GLU A 94 -17.81 15.45 10.43
CA GLU A 94 -17.66 16.92 10.53
C GLU A 94 -16.21 17.34 10.77
N SER A 95 -15.44 16.53 11.50
CA SER A 95 -14.03 16.84 11.78
C SER A 95 -13.17 16.86 10.52
N LEU A 96 -13.56 16.18 9.43
CA LEU A 96 -12.79 16.17 8.19
C LEU A 96 -12.76 17.54 7.50
N ALA A 97 -13.70 18.44 7.80
CA ALA A 97 -13.73 19.81 7.29
C ALA A 97 -12.96 20.82 8.17
N SER A 98 -12.08 20.34 9.07
CA SER A 98 -11.32 21.16 10.04
C SER A 98 -10.14 21.92 9.46
N GLU A 99 -9.91 21.86 8.13
CA GLU A 99 -8.74 22.39 7.42
C GLU A 99 -7.41 21.68 7.75
N ASN A 100 -7.42 20.72 8.67
CA ASN A 100 -6.31 19.80 8.88
C ASN A 100 -6.16 18.84 7.66
N PRO A 101 -4.94 18.62 7.13
CA PRO A 101 -4.72 17.66 6.05
C PRO A 101 -5.22 16.26 6.39
N ILE A 102 -5.74 15.56 5.38
CA ILE A 102 -6.27 14.20 5.50
C ILE A 102 -5.41 13.25 4.69
N ILE A 103 -4.86 12.24 5.34
CA ILE A 103 -4.11 11.16 4.70
C ILE A 103 -5.03 9.94 4.55
N LEU A 104 -5.32 9.53 3.32
CA LEU A 104 -5.83 8.20 3.01
C LEU A 104 -4.64 7.25 2.91
N TYR A 105 -4.44 6.42 3.93
CA TYR A 105 -3.34 5.44 3.97
C TYR A 105 -3.76 4.09 3.39
N LEU A 106 -3.04 3.67 2.36
CA LEU A 106 -3.21 2.44 1.60
C LEU A 106 -2.04 1.50 1.89
N HIS A 107 -2.30 0.43 2.64
CA HIS A 107 -1.23 -0.42 3.17
C HIS A 107 -0.67 -1.43 2.15
N GLY A 108 0.54 -1.93 2.40
CA GLY A 108 1.20 -2.96 1.60
C GLY A 108 0.59 -4.36 1.70
N ASN A 109 1.26 -5.36 1.12
CA ASN A 109 0.86 -6.75 1.30
C ASN A 109 1.00 -7.18 2.76
N SER A 110 0.29 -8.26 3.14
CA SER A 110 0.31 -8.82 4.49
C SER A 110 -0.15 -7.83 5.59
N GLY A 111 -0.31 -8.34 6.79
CA GLY A 111 -0.68 -7.53 7.94
C GLY A 111 -2.11 -6.97 7.86
N SER A 112 -2.35 -5.89 8.59
CA SER A 112 -3.62 -5.15 8.68
C SER A 112 -3.37 -3.70 9.11
N ARG A 113 -4.41 -2.86 9.17
CA ARG A 113 -4.31 -1.48 9.68
C ARG A 113 -3.75 -1.40 11.11
N ALA A 114 -3.78 -2.49 11.88
CA ALA A 114 -3.20 -2.58 13.22
C ALA A 114 -1.71 -3.03 13.25
N THR A 115 -1.03 -3.14 12.11
CA THR A 115 0.36 -3.61 12.06
C THR A 115 1.33 -2.57 12.63
N GLY A 116 2.33 -3.01 13.41
CA GLY A 116 3.21 -2.16 14.22
C GLY A 116 3.83 -0.95 13.50
N HIS A 117 4.53 -1.15 12.38
CA HIS A 117 5.16 -0.04 11.64
C HIS A 117 4.14 1.00 11.14
N ARG A 118 2.91 0.56 10.83
CA ARG A 118 1.82 1.43 10.39
C ARG A 118 1.31 2.28 11.54
N LEU A 119 1.19 1.69 12.73
CA LEU A 119 0.84 2.43 13.96
C LEU A 119 1.86 3.53 14.28
N GLU A 120 3.16 3.29 14.04
CA GLU A 120 4.20 4.32 14.19
C GLU A 120 3.99 5.49 13.23
N LEU A 121 3.73 5.20 11.95
CA LEU A 121 3.41 6.23 10.96
C LEU A 121 2.13 7.00 11.34
N TYR A 122 1.08 6.32 11.79
CA TYR A 122 -0.17 6.98 12.18
C TYR A 122 0.03 7.93 13.36
N LYS A 123 0.84 7.53 14.36
CA LYS A 123 1.19 8.39 15.50
C LYS A 123 2.00 9.60 15.06
N LEU A 124 2.94 9.42 14.12
CA LEU A 124 3.68 10.53 13.52
C LEU A 124 2.72 11.51 12.84
N LEU A 125 1.88 11.05 11.90
CA LEU A 125 0.95 11.91 11.15
C LEU A 125 -0.06 12.60 12.08
N LYS A 126 -0.56 11.89 13.10
CA LYS A 126 -1.41 12.48 14.16
C LYS A 126 -0.70 13.62 14.89
N SER A 127 0.58 13.44 15.25
CA SER A 127 1.39 14.47 15.93
C SER A 127 1.63 15.71 15.06
N LEU A 128 1.58 15.56 13.74
CA LEU A 128 1.60 16.66 12.76
C LEU A 128 0.22 17.30 12.53
N ASN A 129 -0.78 16.91 13.34
CA ASN A 129 -2.16 17.34 13.23
C ASN A 129 -2.84 16.96 11.91
N TYR A 130 -2.57 15.75 11.39
CA TYR A 130 -3.28 15.22 10.23
C TYR A 130 -4.35 14.22 10.64
N HIS A 131 -5.45 14.21 9.88
CA HIS A 131 -6.36 13.07 9.90
C HIS A 131 -5.69 11.90 9.21
N VAL A 132 -5.85 10.70 9.75
CA VAL A 132 -5.46 9.46 9.07
C VAL A 132 -6.69 8.60 8.90
N ILE A 133 -7.00 8.27 7.65
CA ILE A 133 -8.02 7.30 7.28
C ILE A 133 -7.28 6.09 6.71
N SER A 134 -7.33 4.96 7.41
CA SER A 134 -6.71 3.70 6.97
C SER A 134 -7.79 2.66 6.75
N ILE A 135 -7.71 1.94 5.63
CA ILE A 135 -8.60 0.83 5.32
C ILE A 135 -7.84 -0.49 5.37
N ASP A 136 -8.52 -1.58 5.71
CA ASP A 136 -8.10 -2.91 5.29
C ASP A 136 -8.91 -3.31 4.06
N TYR A 137 -8.25 -3.65 2.95
CA TYR A 137 -8.95 -4.07 1.73
C TYR A 137 -9.86 -5.27 2.00
N ARG A 138 -10.80 -5.54 1.08
CA ARG A 138 -11.55 -6.80 1.11
C ARG A 138 -10.60 -8.00 1.30
N GLY A 139 -11.03 -9.04 2.00
CA GLY A 139 -10.19 -10.20 2.29
C GLY A 139 -9.11 -10.00 3.37
N PHE A 140 -8.80 -8.77 3.81
CA PHE A 140 -7.88 -8.52 4.92
C PHE A 140 -8.63 -8.38 6.25
N ALA A 141 -7.96 -8.79 7.34
CA ALA A 141 -8.39 -8.51 8.71
C ALA A 141 -9.88 -8.83 8.99
N ASP A 142 -10.64 -7.84 9.45
CA ASP A 142 -12.08 -7.91 9.72
C ASP A 142 -12.94 -7.34 8.57
N SER A 143 -12.36 -7.10 7.39
CA SER A 143 -13.10 -6.81 6.16
C SER A 143 -13.75 -8.07 5.61
N SER A 144 -14.73 -7.90 4.71
CA SER A 144 -15.43 -9.01 4.06
C SER A 144 -14.45 -10.00 3.43
N ASN A 145 -14.54 -11.28 3.81
CA ASN A 145 -13.67 -12.35 3.31
C ASN A 145 -14.06 -12.77 1.89
N VAL A 146 -13.62 -12.00 0.90
CA VAL A 146 -13.84 -12.26 -0.52
C VAL A 146 -12.52 -12.29 -1.28
N VAL A 147 -12.55 -12.86 -2.49
CA VAL A 147 -11.33 -13.03 -3.29
C VAL A 147 -10.72 -11.69 -3.66
N MET A 148 -9.43 -11.57 -3.39
CA MET A 148 -8.66 -10.37 -3.69
C MET A 148 -8.26 -10.25 -5.16
N SER A 149 -8.22 -9.01 -5.63
CA SER A 149 -7.70 -8.63 -6.95
C SER A 149 -7.29 -7.16 -6.93
N GLU A 150 -6.45 -6.75 -7.86
CA GLU A 150 -6.02 -5.37 -8.01
C GLU A 150 -7.23 -4.44 -8.21
N ASN A 151 -8.15 -4.76 -9.13
CA ASN A 151 -9.34 -3.92 -9.31
C ASN A 151 -10.24 -3.87 -8.06
N GLY A 152 -10.33 -4.97 -7.30
CA GLY A 152 -11.08 -4.98 -6.03
C GLY A 152 -10.46 -4.05 -4.99
N ALA A 153 -9.15 -4.12 -4.80
CA ALA A 153 -8.41 -3.23 -3.89
C ALA A 153 -8.51 -1.76 -4.31
N VAL A 154 -8.40 -1.49 -5.63
CA VAL A 154 -8.58 -0.16 -6.19
C VAL A 154 -9.99 0.36 -5.97
N ASN A 155 -11.04 -0.45 -6.17
CA ASN A 155 -12.41 -0.03 -5.88
C ASN A 155 -12.58 0.28 -4.38
N ASP A 156 -12.04 -0.56 -3.48
CA ASP A 156 -12.11 -0.30 -2.04
C ASP A 156 -11.44 1.04 -1.67
N ALA A 157 -10.26 1.32 -2.22
CA ALA A 157 -9.55 2.58 -2.05
C ALA A 157 -10.33 3.77 -2.64
N THR A 158 -10.89 3.64 -3.85
CA THR A 158 -11.70 4.68 -4.50
C THR A 158 -12.92 5.04 -3.65
N ARG A 159 -13.60 4.05 -3.05
CA ARG A 159 -14.76 4.28 -2.19
C ARG A 159 -14.38 4.99 -0.89
N ALA A 160 -13.25 4.63 -0.30
CA ALA A 160 -12.70 5.34 0.86
C ALA A 160 -12.37 6.80 0.51
N TYR A 161 -11.72 7.03 -0.62
CA TYR A 161 -11.43 8.39 -1.11
C TYR A 161 -12.70 9.21 -1.34
N GLN A 162 -13.70 8.66 -2.04
CA GLN A 162 -14.98 9.33 -2.29
C GLN A 162 -15.72 9.67 -0.98
N TYR A 163 -15.68 8.77 0.01
CA TYR A 163 -16.21 9.04 1.33
C TYR A 163 -15.49 10.23 1.98
N ILE A 164 -14.15 10.27 1.95
CA ILE A 164 -13.38 11.39 2.50
C ILE A 164 -13.73 12.70 1.79
N ARG A 165 -13.68 12.71 0.45
CA ARG A 165 -13.96 13.92 -0.36
C ARG A 165 -15.36 14.49 -0.14
N LYS A 166 -16.33 13.65 0.18
CA LYS A 166 -17.69 14.10 0.51
C LYS A 166 -17.73 15.00 1.75
N TYR A 167 -16.83 14.80 2.70
CA TYR A 167 -16.82 15.49 4.00
C TYR A 167 -15.58 16.37 4.24
N SER A 168 -14.58 16.35 3.35
CA SER A 168 -13.31 17.04 3.55
C SER A 168 -13.41 18.58 3.49
N GLY A 169 -14.49 19.14 2.93
CA GLY A 169 -14.61 20.59 2.75
C GLY A 169 -13.41 21.15 1.98
N LYS A 170 -12.65 22.05 2.60
CA LYS A 170 -11.42 22.65 2.05
C LYS A 170 -10.12 21.93 2.47
N SER A 171 -10.21 20.95 3.36
CA SER A 171 -9.04 20.19 3.82
C SER A 171 -8.39 19.46 2.65
N LYS A 172 -7.05 19.56 2.56
CA LYS A 172 -6.26 18.82 1.55
C LYS A 172 -6.38 17.33 1.81
N VAL A 173 -6.59 16.53 0.76
CA VAL A 173 -6.68 15.08 0.80
C VAL A 173 -5.52 14.48 0.04
N ILE A 174 -4.61 13.83 0.77
CA ILE A 174 -3.44 13.16 0.22
C ILE A 174 -3.62 11.66 0.30
N VAL A 175 -3.25 10.97 -0.76
CA VAL A 175 -3.19 9.50 -0.77
C VAL A 175 -1.77 9.09 -0.43
N TRP A 176 -1.59 8.23 0.57
CA TRP A 176 -0.30 7.65 0.92
C TRP A 176 -0.36 6.14 0.72
N GLY A 177 0.37 5.63 -0.26
CA GLY A 177 0.52 4.19 -0.48
C GLY A 177 1.85 3.68 0.06
N HIS A 178 1.86 2.49 0.67
CA HIS A 178 3.08 1.77 1.05
C HIS A 178 3.17 0.44 0.31
N SER A 179 4.32 0.15 -0.33
CA SER A 179 4.57 -1.11 -1.03
C SER A 179 3.43 -1.45 -2.01
N LEU A 180 2.72 -2.58 -1.86
CA LEU A 180 1.54 -2.91 -2.69
C LEU A 180 0.50 -1.76 -2.76
N GLY A 181 0.32 -1.02 -1.68
CA GLY A 181 -0.59 0.13 -1.61
C GLY A 181 -0.19 1.28 -2.52
N THR A 182 1.09 1.39 -2.93
CA THR A 182 1.52 2.40 -3.92
C THR A 182 0.91 2.12 -5.28
N ALA A 183 0.90 0.85 -5.70
CA ALA A 183 0.33 0.45 -6.99
C ALA A 183 -1.19 0.63 -7.02
N VAL A 184 -1.87 0.31 -5.90
CA VAL A 184 -3.30 0.59 -5.72
C VAL A 184 -3.56 2.09 -5.80
N GLY A 185 -2.77 2.89 -5.08
CA GLY A 185 -2.88 4.35 -5.06
C GLY A 185 -2.67 4.98 -6.43
N ILE A 186 -1.62 4.61 -7.16
CA ILE A 186 -1.33 5.12 -8.50
C ILE A 186 -2.49 4.85 -9.45
N LYS A 187 -2.99 3.61 -9.50
CA LYS A 187 -4.10 3.24 -10.38
C LYS A 187 -5.40 3.96 -10.02
N MET A 188 -5.72 4.03 -8.73
CA MET A 188 -6.87 4.80 -8.23
C MET A 188 -6.76 6.28 -8.64
N VAL A 189 -5.62 6.91 -8.39
CA VAL A 189 -5.41 8.33 -8.67
C VAL A 189 -5.44 8.61 -10.18
N ALA A 190 -4.89 7.71 -11.01
CA ALA A 190 -4.98 7.84 -12.47
C ALA A 190 -6.44 7.78 -12.95
N GLN A 191 -7.25 6.88 -12.40
CA GLN A 191 -8.69 6.79 -12.71
C GLN A 191 -9.45 8.04 -12.26
N LEU A 192 -9.12 8.60 -11.09
CA LEU A 192 -9.72 9.82 -10.56
C LEU A 192 -9.31 11.06 -11.36
N SER A 193 -8.05 11.14 -11.80
CA SER A 193 -7.54 12.24 -12.62
C SER A 193 -8.29 12.31 -13.96
N ALA A 194 -8.53 11.15 -14.59
CA ALA A 194 -9.28 11.06 -15.84
C ALA A 194 -10.74 11.60 -15.75
N VAL A 195 -11.28 11.75 -14.54
CA VAL A 195 -12.62 12.33 -14.29
C VAL A 195 -12.56 13.65 -13.51
N ASN A 196 -11.40 14.32 -13.48
CA ASN A 196 -11.16 15.58 -12.76
C ASN A 196 -11.46 15.52 -11.25
N GLN A 197 -11.18 14.38 -10.62
CA GLN A 197 -11.36 14.16 -9.18
C GLN A 197 -10.05 13.76 -8.47
N ALA A 198 -8.90 14.13 -9.06
CA ALA A 198 -7.60 13.84 -8.49
C ALA A 198 -7.49 14.34 -7.03
N PRO A 199 -6.80 13.61 -6.13
CA PRO A 199 -6.47 14.11 -4.80
C PRO A 199 -5.51 15.29 -4.89
N ASP A 200 -5.34 16.00 -3.77
CA ASP A 200 -4.44 17.13 -3.68
C ASP A 200 -2.95 16.70 -3.73
N GLY A 201 -2.66 15.41 -3.48
CA GLY A 201 -1.33 14.84 -3.68
C GLY A 201 -1.27 13.32 -3.49
N LEU A 202 -0.15 12.73 -3.92
CA LEU A 202 0.13 11.30 -3.83
C LEU A 202 1.53 11.06 -3.24
N ILE A 203 1.61 10.36 -2.12
CA ILE A 203 2.86 9.90 -1.51
C ILE A 203 3.01 8.40 -1.76
N LEU A 204 4.15 7.99 -2.30
CA LEU A 204 4.47 6.62 -2.66
C LEU A 204 5.68 6.16 -1.85
N GLU A 205 5.44 5.36 -0.81
CA GLU A 205 6.47 4.82 0.06
C GLU A 205 6.85 3.40 -0.36
N SER A 206 8.14 3.20 -0.62
CA SER A 206 8.70 1.94 -1.12
C SER A 206 8.01 1.38 -2.38
N PRO A 207 7.75 2.20 -3.44
CA PRO A 207 6.98 1.76 -4.59
C PRO A 207 7.82 0.92 -5.56
N PHE A 208 7.13 0.20 -6.43
CA PHE A 208 7.72 -0.58 -7.52
C PHE A 208 7.03 -0.24 -8.86
N ASN A 209 7.72 -0.52 -9.97
CA ASN A 209 7.20 -0.24 -11.31
C ASN A 209 6.09 -1.23 -11.74
N ASN A 210 6.26 -2.53 -11.52
CA ASN A 210 5.21 -3.52 -11.71
C ASN A 210 5.50 -4.80 -10.91
N ILE A 211 4.47 -5.63 -10.65
CA ILE A 211 4.66 -6.82 -9.81
C ILE A 211 5.60 -7.85 -10.45
N ARG A 212 5.67 -7.89 -11.79
CA ARG A 212 6.49 -8.87 -12.52
C ARG A 212 7.96 -8.63 -12.21
N ASP A 213 8.37 -7.37 -12.18
CA ASP A 213 9.72 -6.97 -11.80
C ASP A 213 10.00 -7.22 -10.31
N VAL A 214 9.00 -7.06 -9.43
CA VAL A 214 9.13 -7.50 -8.02
C VAL A 214 9.41 -9.00 -7.98
N PHE A 215 8.60 -9.84 -8.62
CA PHE A 215 8.83 -11.29 -8.66
C PHE A 215 10.18 -11.66 -9.28
N ARG A 216 10.66 -10.96 -10.31
CA ARG A 216 11.99 -11.22 -10.89
C ARG A 216 13.12 -10.89 -9.92
N ASN A 217 12.95 -9.85 -9.11
CA ASN A 217 13.97 -9.34 -8.19
C ASN A 217 13.85 -9.86 -6.76
N HIS A 218 12.76 -10.56 -6.43
CA HIS A 218 12.50 -11.06 -5.09
C HIS A 218 13.51 -12.14 -4.65
N PRO A 219 13.96 -12.16 -3.38
CA PRO A 219 14.87 -13.20 -2.89
C PRO A 219 14.36 -14.63 -3.09
N LEU A 220 13.05 -14.86 -2.88
CA LEU A 220 12.43 -16.18 -3.05
C LEU A 220 12.49 -16.73 -4.47
N THR A 221 12.67 -15.89 -5.49
CA THR A 221 12.77 -16.32 -6.88
C THR A 221 14.19 -16.40 -7.39
N ILE A 222 15.19 -16.00 -6.60
CA ILE A 222 16.62 -16.12 -6.93
C ILE A 222 16.95 -17.56 -7.34
N LEU A 223 16.38 -18.54 -6.65
CA LEU A 223 16.56 -19.97 -6.93
C LEU A 223 16.09 -20.37 -8.34
N TYR A 224 15.16 -19.64 -8.94
CA TYR A 224 14.61 -19.93 -10.28
C TYR A 224 15.20 -19.05 -11.39
N ARG A 225 15.96 -17.99 -11.07
CA ARG A 225 16.57 -17.08 -12.07
C ARG A 225 17.44 -17.79 -13.12
N PRO A 226 18.30 -18.76 -12.77
CA PRO A 226 19.19 -19.42 -13.74
C PRO A 226 18.44 -20.19 -14.83
N LEU A 227 17.18 -20.57 -14.57
CA LEU A 227 16.43 -21.46 -15.43
C LEU A 227 15.63 -20.71 -16.51
N SER A 228 15.63 -19.36 -16.53
CA SER A 228 14.76 -18.53 -17.40
C SER A 228 13.25 -18.83 -17.26
N VAL A 229 12.87 -19.61 -16.25
CA VAL A 229 11.49 -20.08 -16.01
C VAL A 229 10.65 -19.09 -15.21
N VAL A 230 11.28 -18.08 -14.60
CA VAL A 230 10.58 -17.09 -13.75
C VAL A 230 9.42 -16.46 -14.50
N ASP A 231 9.65 -16.05 -15.75
CA ASP A 231 8.61 -15.39 -16.51
C ASP A 231 7.46 -16.34 -16.87
N ARG A 232 7.80 -17.52 -17.37
CA ARG A 232 6.83 -18.54 -17.74
C ARG A 232 5.98 -18.97 -16.54
N PHE A 233 6.56 -19.24 -15.37
CA PHE A 233 5.79 -19.84 -14.29
C PHE A 233 5.24 -18.83 -13.28
N PHE A 234 5.92 -17.69 -13.09
CA PHE A 234 5.58 -16.75 -12.02
C PHE A 234 5.04 -15.40 -12.48
N THR A 235 5.28 -14.94 -13.71
CA THR A 235 4.89 -13.57 -14.11
C THR A 235 3.86 -13.51 -15.24
N GLU A 236 3.92 -14.41 -16.23
CA GLU A 236 3.08 -14.40 -17.44
C GLU A 236 1.57 -14.40 -17.15
N ARG A 237 1.15 -15.09 -16.09
CA ARG A 237 -0.28 -15.24 -15.74
C ARG A 237 -0.82 -14.15 -14.83
N LEU A 238 0.03 -13.33 -14.21
CA LEU A 238 -0.40 -12.31 -13.24
C LEU A 238 -1.36 -11.28 -13.84
N PRO A 239 -1.16 -10.76 -15.07
CA PRO A 239 -2.11 -9.83 -15.68
C PRO A 239 -3.48 -10.46 -15.94
N SER A 240 -3.52 -11.68 -16.47
CA SER A 240 -4.78 -12.41 -16.71
C SER A 240 -5.55 -12.70 -15.41
N ASN A 241 -4.86 -12.67 -14.27
CA ASN A 241 -5.42 -12.92 -12.96
C ASN A 241 -5.75 -11.63 -12.18
N ASN A 242 -5.66 -10.46 -12.83
CA ASN A 242 -5.98 -9.15 -12.24
C ASN A 242 -5.13 -8.84 -11.00
N VAL A 243 -3.83 -9.10 -11.10
CA VAL A 243 -2.82 -8.79 -10.09
C VAL A 243 -1.53 -8.34 -10.79
N ALA A 244 -1.63 -7.46 -11.80
CA ALA A 244 -0.48 -6.99 -12.57
C ALA A 244 0.27 -5.85 -11.87
N PHE A 245 -0.50 -4.93 -11.28
CA PHE A 245 -0.02 -3.73 -10.60
C PHE A 245 0.96 -2.94 -11.48
N ASP A 246 0.58 -2.70 -12.74
CA ASP A 246 1.39 -2.03 -13.77
C ASP A 246 1.50 -0.52 -13.49
N SER A 247 2.21 -0.17 -12.42
CA SER A 247 2.34 1.20 -11.91
C SER A 247 3.08 2.11 -12.88
N ASP A 248 4.06 1.58 -13.61
CA ASP A 248 4.77 2.26 -14.70
C ASP A 248 3.87 2.67 -15.87
N VAL A 249 2.76 1.97 -16.08
CA VAL A 249 1.73 2.35 -17.05
C VAL A 249 0.79 3.38 -16.44
N HIS A 250 0.29 3.12 -15.22
CA HIS A 250 -0.74 3.95 -14.60
C HIS A 250 -0.24 5.33 -14.14
N ILE A 251 1.05 5.48 -13.83
CA ILE A 251 1.64 6.76 -13.41
C ILE A 251 1.49 7.87 -14.47
N ALA A 252 1.32 7.48 -15.74
CA ALA A 252 1.07 8.41 -16.85
C ALA A 252 -0.23 9.19 -16.72
N GLY A 253 -1.22 8.65 -15.99
CA GLY A 253 -2.51 9.31 -15.75
C GLY A 253 -2.56 10.07 -14.43
N VAL A 254 -1.48 10.17 -13.66
CA VAL A 254 -1.47 10.86 -12.35
C VAL A 254 -1.13 12.33 -12.54
N GLU A 255 -2.13 13.19 -12.37
CA GLU A 255 -2.02 14.64 -12.60
C GLU A 255 -1.61 15.45 -11.35
N CYS A 256 -1.84 14.90 -10.16
CA CYS A 256 -1.54 15.57 -8.90
C CYS A 256 -0.04 15.53 -8.54
N PRO A 257 0.43 16.42 -7.64
CA PRO A 257 1.78 16.36 -7.09
C PRO A 257 2.07 14.98 -6.53
N THR A 258 3.26 14.45 -6.80
CA THR A 258 3.63 13.09 -6.37
C THR A 258 5.02 13.08 -5.76
N LEU A 259 5.12 12.51 -4.56
CA LEU A 259 6.35 12.30 -3.82
C LEU A 259 6.63 10.81 -3.69
N ILE A 260 7.79 10.38 -4.16
CA ILE A 260 8.31 9.03 -3.97
C ILE A 260 9.31 9.04 -2.81
N LEU A 261 9.11 8.16 -1.86
CA LEU A 261 9.99 7.92 -0.71
C LEU A 261 10.54 6.50 -0.82
N HIS A 262 11.87 6.34 -0.82
CA HIS A 262 12.47 5.00 -0.89
C HIS A 262 13.71 4.88 -0.01
N ALA A 263 13.84 3.76 0.70
CA ALA A 263 15.02 3.44 1.48
C ALA A 263 16.02 2.62 0.65
N ARG A 264 17.30 2.99 0.64
CA ARG A 264 18.32 2.25 -0.12
C ARG A 264 18.59 0.85 0.43
N ASP A 265 18.37 0.66 1.73
CA ASP A 265 18.52 -0.62 2.44
C ASP A 265 17.25 -1.50 2.40
N ASP A 266 16.29 -1.21 1.53
CA ASP A 266 15.07 -2.01 1.37
C ASP A 266 15.38 -3.42 0.81
N PRO A 267 15.18 -4.50 1.60
CA PRO A 267 15.49 -5.86 1.16
C PRO A 267 14.36 -6.50 0.34
N ILE A 268 13.20 -5.86 0.24
CA ILE A 268 11.98 -6.37 -0.40
C ILE A 268 11.81 -5.77 -1.79
N VAL A 269 11.90 -4.45 -1.89
CA VAL A 269 11.78 -3.70 -3.15
C VAL A 269 13.10 -2.97 -3.43
N PRO A 270 13.95 -3.51 -4.33
CA PRO A 270 15.19 -2.85 -4.68
C PRO A 270 14.93 -1.47 -5.31
N VAL A 271 15.72 -0.46 -4.92
CA VAL A 271 15.60 0.93 -5.38
C VAL A 271 15.58 1.09 -6.91
N CYS A 272 16.16 0.14 -7.65
CA CYS A 272 16.13 0.17 -9.12
C CYS A 272 14.70 0.06 -9.69
N LEU A 273 13.77 -0.63 -9.01
CA LEU A 273 12.38 -0.72 -9.43
C LEU A 273 11.64 0.61 -9.25
N THR A 274 11.94 1.30 -8.15
CA THR A 274 11.46 2.65 -7.87
C THR A 274 11.98 3.66 -8.88
N LYS A 275 13.26 3.57 -9.25
CA LYS A 275 13.86 4.40 -10.31
C LYS A 275 13.19 4.18 -11.66
N LYS A 276 12.91 2.93 -12.05
CA LYS A 276 12.15 2.63 -13.26
C LYS A 276 10.76 3.29 -13.25
N LEU A 277 10.06 3.23 -12.11
CA LEU A 277 8.76 3.90 -11.96
C LEU A 277 8.89 5.42 -12.09
N TYR A 278 9.88 6.01 -11.42
CA TYR A 278 10.15 7.45 -11.48
C TYR A 278 10.45 7.91 -12.91
N GLU A 279 11.31 7.19 -13.63
CA GLU A 279 11.62 7.46 -15.04
C GLU A 279 10.39 7.31 -15.95
N ALA A 280 9.53 6.31 -15.72
CA ALA A 280 8.28 6.14 -16.46
C ALA A 280 7.33 7.32 -16.22
N GLY A 281 7.23 7.79 -14.97
CA GLY A 281 6.49 8.99 -14.61
C GLY A 281 7.04 10.26 -15.28
N LEU A 282 8.35 10.49 -15.23
CA LEU A 282 8.98 11.64 -15.89
C LEU A 282 8.77 11.66 -17.40
N LYS A 283 8.83 10.49 -18.07
CA LYS A 283 8.63 10.38 -19.51
C LYS A 283 7.19 10.65 -19.95
N SER A 284 6.22 10.29 -19.11
CA SER A 284 4.80 10.40 -19.44
C SER A 284 4.17 11.73 -19.02
N ARG A 285 4.77 12.43 -18.04
CA ARG A 285 4.26 13.71 -17.54
C ARG A 285 4.60 14.87 -18.50
N PRO A 286 3.60 15.65 -18.94
CA PRO A 286 3.82 16.95 -19.57
C PRO A 286 4.61 17.89 -18.64
N SER A 287 5.48 18.73 -19.20
CA SER A 287 6.30 19.69 -18.42
C SER A 287 5.49 20.70 -17.58
N LYS A 288 4.18 20.80 -17.82
CA LYS A 288 3.25 21.69 -17.11
C LYS A 288 2.56 21.02 -15.91
N TRP A 289 2.68 19.71 -15.75
CA TRP A 289 2.03 18.98 -14.66
C TRP A 289 2.77 19.14 -13.34
N SER A 290 2.04 18.84 -12.27
CA SER A 290 2.51 18.89 -10.89
C SER A 290 3.82 18.09 -10.67
N PRO A 291 4.67 18.52 -9.72
CA PRO A 291 6.00 17.95 -9.55
C PRO A 291 5.94 16.45 -9.21
N LEU A 292 6.82 15.67 -9.85
CA LEU A 292 7.14 14.30 -9.47
C LEU A 292 8.54 14.32 -8.83
N GLN A 293 8.59 14.08 -7.53
CA GLN A 293 9.83 14.10 -6.74
C GLN A 293 10.17 12.70 -6.24
N ILE A 294 11.45 12.43 -6.08
CA ILE A 294 11.96 11.22 -5.45
C ILE A 294 12.97 11.59 -4.37
N ILE A 295 12.80 11.02 -3.19
CA ILE A 295 13.73 11.12 -2.07
C ILE A 295 14.18 9.71 -1.71
N GLU A 296 15.49 9.50 -1.82
CA GLU A 296 16.15 8.26 -1.42
C GLU A 296 16.83 8.44 -0.06
N PHE A 297 16.50 7.59 0.91
CA PHE A 297 17.13 7.57 2.22
C PHE A 297 18.36 6.68 2.23
N HIS A 298 19.46 7.17 2.81
CA HIS A 298 20.72 6.45 2.90
C HIS A 298 20.61 5.24 3.84
N GLU A 299 21.39 4.19 3.58
CA GLU A 299 21.36 2.92 4.32
C GLU A 299 21.69 3.08 5.81
N ASP A 300 22.45 4.12 6.18
CA ASP A 300 22.80 4.43 7.57
C ASP A 300 21.58 4.74 8.45
N LEU A 301 20.47 5.17 7.84
CA LEU A 301 19.21 5.45 8.53
C LEU A 301 18.45 4.16 8.91
N LYS A 302 18.85 3.01 8.37
CA LYS A 302 18.29 1.68 8.68
C LYS A 302 16.76 1.63 8.56
N CYS A 303 16.23 2.27 7.53
CA CYS A 303 14.79 2.38 7.31
C CYS A 303 14.20 1.03 6.86
N ALA A 304 14.98 0.21 6.15
CA ALA A 304 14.52 -0.99 5.48
C ALA A 304 13.22 -0.73 4.69
N HIS A 305 12.35 -1.74 4.56
CA HIS A 305 11.10 -1.62 3.80
C HIS A 305 10.00 -0.80 4.50
N GLU A 306 10.04 -0.67 5.83
CA GLU A 306 8.87 -0.30 6.65
C GLU A 306 9.05 0.94 7.54
N TYR A 307 10.29 1.41 7.75
CA TYR A 307 10.61 2.34 8.84
C TYR A 307 11.08 3.73 8.38
N ILE A 308 10.70 4.16 7.17
CA ILE A 308 10.89 5.56 6.74
C ILE A 308 10.20 6.53 7.71
N CYS A 309 9.11 6.11 8.35
CA CYS A 309 8.44 6.87 9.41
C CYS A 309 9.34 7.27 10.59
N ARG A 310 10.48 6.60 10.79
CA ARG A 310 11.45 6.92 11.85
C ARG A 310 12.50 7.96 11.44
N VAL A 311 12.53 8.37 10.18
CA VAL A 311 13.49 9.35 9.68
C VAL A 311 13.18 10.73 10.27
N PRO A 312 14.13 11.39 10.97
CA PRO A 312 13.89 12.68 11.62
C PRO A 312 13.44 13.80 10.68
N GLN A 313 13.87 13.76 9.41
CA GLN A 313 13.54 14.74 8.38
C GLN A 313 12.16 14.49 7.73
N LEU A 314 11.52 13.35 7.98
CA LEU A 314 10.26 13.03 7.33
C LEU A 314 9.15 14.07 7.58
N PRO A 315 8.95 14.61 8.80
CA PRO A 315 8.00 15.70 9.03
C PRO A 315 8.17 16.92 8.13
N SER A 316 9.41 17.40 7.95
CA SER A 316 9.68 18.57 7.11
C SER A 316 9.45 18.25 5.65
N ILE A 317 9.86 17.06 5.19
CA ILE A 317 9.60 16.57 3.83
C ILE A 317 8.10 16.55 3.52
N ILE A 318 7.28 16.03 4.44
CA ILE A 318 5.82 15.98 4.25
C ILE A 318 5.22 17.40 4.21
N GLN A 319 5.67 18.28 5.10
CA GLN A 319 5.18 19.67 5.15
C GLN A 319 5.53 20.42 3.86
N GLU A 320 6.78 20.34 3.39
CA GLU A 320 7.23 20.97 2.14
C GLU A 320 6.42 20.45 0.94
N PHE A 321 6.13 19.15 0.89
CA PHE A 321 5.30 18.56 -0.15
C PHE A 321 3.85 19.09 -0.10
N LEU A 322 3.26 19.18 1.08
CA LEU A 322 1.91 19.72 1.26
C LEU A 322 1.82 21.21 0.89
N ASP A 323 2.84 21.99 1.20
CA ASP A 323 2.90 23.42 0.88
C ASP A 323 3.04 23.63 -0.63
N ALA A 324 3.87 22.81 -1.31
CA ALA A 324 4.03 22.84 -2.76
C ALA A 324 2.83 22.29 -3.54
N ALA A 325 1.96 21.51 -2.89
CA ALA A 325 0.75 20.96 -3.48
C ALA A 325 -0.46 21.93 -3.44
N GLY A 326 -0.27 23.17 -2.96
CA GLY A 326 -1.29 24.22 -2.85
C GLY A 326 -1.24 25.25 -3.95
#